data_AF-A0A1F0TBQ1-F1
#
_entry.id   AF-A0A1F0TBQ1-F1
#
_cell.length_a   1.000
_cell.length_b   1.000
_cell.length_c   1.000
_cell.angle_alpha   90.00
_cell.angle_beta   90.00
_cell.angle_gamma   90.00
#
_symmetry.space_group_name_H-M   'P 1'
#
loop_
_entity.id
_entity.type
_entity.pdbx_description
1 polymer ?
#
loop_
_entity_poly.entity_id
_entity_poly.type
_entity_poly.pdbx_seq_one_letter_code
_entity_poly.pdbx_strand_id
1 'polypeptide(L)'
;MKDLLKQALQKVHDFINGHEDSIPEKSDPLIARLEEALAKKTAVHIIFAESSFTGDIIKYDTDRQQIIVKNFAKNVSRIIRVSDIRRVTFVPSTIQTAQKRRFKKE
;
A
#
# COMPACT_ATOMS: atom_id res chain seq x y z
N MET A 1 42.65 6.09 9.64
CA MET A 1 42.65 5.88 8.17
C MET A 1 42.04 4.53 7.78
N LYS A 2 42.34 3.43 8.49
CA LYS A 2 41.71 2.11 8.27
C LYS A 2 40.18 2.11 8.48
N ASP A 3 39.68 2.94 9.39
CA ASP A 3 38.24 2.98 9.70
C ASP A 3 37.40 3.64 8.61
N LEU A 4 37.96 4.62 7.91
CA LEU A 4 37.32 5.25 6.75
C LEU A 4 37.24 4.27 5.57
N LEU A 5 38.28 3.46 5.38
CA LEU A 5 38.27 2.40 4.36
C LEU A 5 37.21 1.34 4.67
N LYS A 6 37.07 0.95 5.94
CA LYS A 6 36.02 0.02 6.39
C LYS A 6 34.62 0.59 6.16
N GLN A 7 34.39 1.87 6.49
CA GLN A 7 33.10 2.52 6.26
C GLN A 7 32.77 2.64 4.77
N ALA A 8 33.76 2.92 3.92
CA ALA A 8 33.57 2.97 2.48
C ALA A 8 33.26 1.58 1.90
N LEU A 9 33.98 0.55 2.33
CA LEU A 9 33.72 -0.84 1.96
C LEU A 9 32.31 -1.29 2.38
N GLN A 10 31.88 -0.93 3.60
CA GLN A 10 30.54 -1.22 4.07
C GLN A 10 29.48 -0.56 3.19
N LYS A 11 29.63 0.73 2.87
CA LYS A 11 28.69 1.43 1.98
C LYS A 11 28.63 0.86 0.57
N VAL A 12 29.76 0.41 0.01
CA VAL A 12 29.81 -0.22 -1.31
C VAL A 12 29.17 -1.61 -1.27
N HIS A 13 29.39 -2.38 -0.21
CA HIS A 13 28.75 -3.66 0.00
C HIS A 13 27.22 -3.51 0.17
N ASP A 14 26.78 -2.55 0.96
CA ASP A 14 25.36 -2.21 1.16
C ASP A 14 24.71 -1.70 -0.15
N PHE A 15 25.48 -1.07 -1.04
CA PHE A 15 25.02 -0.60 -2.35
C PHE A 15 24.92 -1.74 -3.38
N ILE A 16 25.90 -2.66 -3.40
CA ILE A 16 25.95 -3.79 -4.35
C ILE A 16 24.93 -4.87 -3.99
N ASN A 17 24.78 -5.19 -2.71
CA ASN A 17 23.84 -6.22 -2.28
C ASN A 17 22.39 -5.73 -2.26
N GLY A 18 22.17 -4.43 -2.49
CA GLY A 18 20.90 -3.77 -2.22
C GLY A 18 20.51 -3.93 -0.75
N HIS A 19 19.42 -3.30 -0.34
CA HIS A 19 18.72 -3.88 0.79
C HIS A 19 18.36 -5.31 0.37
N GLU A 20 18.94 -6.32 1.02
CA GLU A 20 18.16 -7.53 1.25
C GLU A 20 16.89 -7.03 1.90
N ASP A 21 15.81 -7.01 1.12
CA ASP A 21 14.44 -7.04 1.61
C ASP A 21 14.31 -8.35 2.40
N SER A 22 15.02 -8.43 3.53
CA SER A 22 14.59 -9.21 4.68
C SER A 22 13.19 -8.68 4.92
N ILE A 23 12.20 -9.45 4.48
CA ILE A 23 10.78 -9.16 4.65
C ILE A 23 10.65 -8.78 6.12
N PRO A 24 10.57 -7.48 6.45
CA PRO A 24 10.48 -7.13 7.83
C PRO A 24 9.06 -7.53 8.21
N GLU A 25 8.93 -8.02 9.41
CA GLU A 25 7.71 -8.17 10.18
C GLU A 25 6.98 -6.79 10.29
N LYS A 26 6.57 -6.21 9.15
CA LYS A 26 5.74 -5.01 8.98
C LYS A 26 4.25 -5.38 9.06
N SER A 27 3.96 -6.53 9.67
CA SER A 27 2.64 -7.15 9.78
C SER A 27 1.69 -6.38 10.68
N ASP A 28 2.15 -5.45 11.53
CA ASP A 28 1.27 -4.76 12.49
C ASP A 28 0.69 -3.43 11.95
N PRO A 29 1.50 -2.45 11.47
CA PRO A 29 0.97 -1.12 11.12
C PRO A 29 0.18 -1.11 9.81
N LEU A 30 0.50 -2.00 8.87
CA LEU A 30 -0.17 -2.09 7.57
C LEU A 30 -1.53 -2.77 7.72
N ILE A 31 -1.58 -3.89 8.43
CA ILE A 31 -2.83 -4.62 8.67
C ILE A 31 -3.80 -3.75 9.45
N ALA A 32 -3.33 -3.08 10.54
CA ALA A 32 -4.15 -2.15 11.29
C ALA A 32 -4.77 -1.05 10.41
N ARG A 33 -4.02 -0.53 9.42
CA ARG A 33 -4.55 0.45 8.46
C ARG A 33 -5.58 -0.12 7.49
N LEU A 34 -5.39 -1.36 7.03
CA LEU A 34 -6.35 -2.04 6.16
C LEU A 34 -7.67 -2.30 6.92
N GLU A 35 -7.56 -2.77 8.16
CA GLU A 35 -8.70 -2.99 9.05
C GLU A 35 -9.41 -1.68 9.39
N GLU A 36 -8.66 -0.63 9.71
CA GLU A 36 -9.21 0.71 9.96
C GLU A 36 -9.96 1.23 8.73
N ALA A 37 -9.38 1.10 7.53
CA ALA A 37 -10.03 1.50 6.29
C ALA A 37 -11.34 0.74 6.04
N LEU A 38 -11.35 -0.57 6.30
CA LEU A 38 -12.53 -1.42 6.15
C LEU A 38 -13.62 -1.06 7.18
N ALA A 39 -13.25 -0.90 8.45
CA ALA A 39 -14.16 -0.57 9.54
C ALA A 39 -14.79 0.82 9.34
N LYS A 40 -13.97 1.82 9.00
CA LYS A 40 -14.43 3.21 8.79
C LYS A 40 -15.03 3.44 7.41
N LYS A 41 -14.95 2.46 6.50
CA LYS A 41 -15.35 2.57 5.09
C LYS A 41 -14.70 3.79 4.42
N THR A 42 -13.42 4.01 4.72
CA THR A 42 -12.65 5.14 4.21
C THR A 42 -11.85 4.70 3.00
N ALA A 43 -11.91 5.50 1.94
CA ALA A 43 -11.13 5.26 0.74
C ALA A 43 -9.63 5.37 0.99
N VAL A 44 -8.88 4.51 0.32
CA VAL A 44 -7.42 4.43 0.39
C VAL A 44 -6.79 4.51 -0.99
N HIS A 45 -5.56 4.99 -1.01
CA HIS A 45 -4.63 4.83 -2.12
C HIS A 45 -3.61 3.77 -1.73
N ILE A 46 -3.51 2.73 -2.53
CA ILE A 46 -2.66 1.56 -2.28
C ILE A 46 -1.62 1.50 -3.38
N ILE A 47 -0.35 1.42 -2.97
CA ILE A 47 0.79 1.16 -3.85
C ILE A 47 1.20 -0.29 -3.63
N PHE A 48 1.23 -1.08 -4.70
CA PHE A 48 1.53 -2.51 -4.64
C PHE A 48 2.25 -2.95 -5.92
N ALA A 49 3.26 -3.81 -5.78
CA ALA A 49 4.18 -4.15 -6.87
C ALA A 49 4.60 -2.88 -7.64
N GLU A 50 4.37 -2.83 -8.96
CA GLU A 50 4.68 -1.69 -9.83
C GLU A 50 3.46 -0.82 -10.17
N SER A 51 2.35 -0.99 -9.45
CA SER A 51 1.08 -0.31 -9.72
C SER A 51 0.54 0.43 -8.50
N SER A 52 -0.49 1.25 -8.73
CA SER A 52 -1.32 1.81 -7.67
C SER A 52 -2.80 1.61 -7.94
N PHE A 53 -3.62 1.73 -6.90
CA PHE A 53 -5.07 1.72 -7.00
C PHE A 53 -5.68 2.61 -5.92
N THR A 54 -6.70 3.38 -6.28
CA THR A 54 -7.44 4.23 -5.35
C THR A 54 -8.88 3.76 -5.28
N GLY A 55 -9.37 3.52 -4.07
CA GLY A 55 -10.73 3.06 -3.88
C GLY A 55 -11.08 2.69 -2.45
N ASP A 56 -12.27 2.13 -2.29
CA ASP A 56 -12.76 1.61 -1.02
C ASP A 56 -12.35 0.15 -0.87
N ILE A 57 -11.81 -0.24 0.29
CA ILE A 57 -11.61 -1.66 0.61
C ILE A 57 -12.97 -2.24 0.97
N ILE A 58 -13.38 -3.29 0.25
CA ILE A 58 -14.68 -3.94 0.41
C ILE A 58 -14.58 -5.20 1.26
N LYS A 59 -13.44 -5.90 1.18
CA LYS A 59 -13.18 -7.12 1.92
C LYS A 59 -11.69 -7.28 2.19
N TYR A 60 -11.37 -7.82 3.36
CA TYR A 60 -10.07 -8.41 3.66
C TYR A 60 -10.27 -9.92 3.91
N ASP A 61 -9.63 -10.75 3.08
CA ASP A 61 -9.58 -12.20 3.20
C ASP A 61 -8.30 -12.58 3.95
N THR A 62 -8.45 -12.86 5.25
CA THR A 62 -7.34 -13.17 6.17
C THR A 62 -6.70 -14.52 5.87
N ASP A 63 -7.47 -15.48 5.37
CA ASP A 63 -6.98 -16.83 5.06
C ASP A 63 -6.03 -16.78 3.86
N ARG A 64 -6.38 -15.99 2.84
CA ARG A 64 -5.58 -15.83 1.61
C ARG A 64 -4.64 -14.63 1.64
N GLN A 65 -4.67 -13.85 2.72
CA GLN A 65 -3.91 -12.59 2.87
C GLN A 65 -4.12 -11.65 1.67
N GLN A 66 -5.39 -11.40 1.32
CA GLN A 66 -5.78 -10.61 0.14
C GLN A 66 -6.86 -9.59 0.45
N ILE A 67 -6.78 -8.41 -0.14
CA ILE A 67 -7.83 -7.39 -0.08
C ILE A 67 -8.55 -7.25 -1.42
N ILE A 68 -9.84 -6.95 -1.36
CA ILE A 68 -10.66 -6.58 -2.52
C ILE A 68 -10.96 -5.09 -2.42
N VAL A 69 -10.53 -4.35 -3.43
CA VAL A 69 -10.65 -2.88 -3.47
C VAL A 69 -11.50 -2.50 -4.68
N LYS A 70 -12.39 -1.53 -4.51
CA LYS A 70 -13.28 -1.06 -5.58
C LYS A 70 -13.11 0.43 -5.80
N ASN A 71 -13.05 0.86 -7.06
CA ASN A 71 -12.93 2.28 -7.38
C ASN A 71 -14.17 3.08 -6.93
N PHE A 72 -14.06 4.41 -6.93
CA PHE A 72 -15.14 5.30 -6.48
C PHE A 72 -16.45 5.15 -7.28
N ALA A 73 -16.37 4.83 -8.56
CA ALA A 73 -17.52 4.60 -9.43
C ALA A 73 -18.17 3.23 -9.22
N LYS A 74 -17.57 2.35 -8.40
CA LYS A 74 -18.06 1.00 -8.10
C LYS A 74 -18.27 0.12 -9.35
N ASN A 75 -17.48 0.32 -10.40
CA ASN A 75 -17.50 -0.49 -11.62
C ASN A 75 -16.19 -1.27 -11.85
N VAL A 76 -15.09 -0.91 -11.17
CA VAL A 76 -13.80 -1.60 -11.28
C VAL A 76 -13.38 -2.12 -9.92
N SER A 77 -13.04 -3.40 -9.84
CA SER A 77 -12.52 -4.06 -8.64
C SER A 77 -11.13 -4.63 -8.89
N ARG A 78 -10.30 -4.67 -7.84
CA ARG A 78 -8.97 -5.28 -7.87
C ARG A 78 -8.74 -6.12 -6.63
N ILE A 79 -8.18 -7.31 -6.83
CA ILE A 79 -7.71 -8.19 -5.75
C ILE A 79 -6.21 -7.96 -5.61
N ILE A 80 -5.75 -7.66 -4.40
CA ILE A 80 -4.35 -7.33 -4.11
C ILE A 80 -3.90 -8.20 -2.94
N ARG A 81 -2.78 -8.92 -3.09
CA ARG A 81 -2.18 -9.66 -1.96
C ARG A 81 -1.51 -8.68 -1.02
N VAL A 82 -1.65 -8.92 0.28
CA VAL A 82 -1.03 -8.09 1.32
C VAL A 82 0.50 -8.06 1.16
N SER A 83 1.11 -9.19 0.78
CA SER A 83 2.55 -9.31 0.49
C SER A 83 3.06 -8.33 -0.56
N ASP A 84 2.20 -7.95 -1.51
CA ASP A 84 2.60 -7.12 -2.65
C ASP A 84 2.44 -5.62 -2.30
N ILE A 85 1.80 -5.29 -1.17
CA ILE A 85 1.51 -3.92 -0.76
C ILE A 85 2.77 -3.27 -0.19
N ARG A 86 3.19 -2.19 -0.83
CA ARG A 86 4.30 -1.35 -0.38
C ARG A 86 3.82 -0.23 0.56
N ARG A 87 2.63 0.33 0.31
CA ARG A 87 2.09 1.44 1.11
C ARG A 87 0.56 1.56 1.00
N VAL A 88 -0.07 1.96 2.10
CA VAL A 88 -1.49 2.33 2.18
C VAL A 88 -1.61 3.74 2.76
N THR A 89 -2.43 4.60 2.15
CA THR A 89 -2.67 5.97 2.60
C THR A 89 -4.14 6.32 2.48
N PHE A 90 -4.73 6.97 3.48
CA PHE A 90 -6.11 7.44 3.42
C PHE A 90 -6.26 8.57 2.42
N VAL A 91 -7.33 8.53 1.63
CA VAL A 91 -7.65 9.58 0.65
C VAL A 91 -8.39 10.70 1.36
N PRO A 92 -7.97 11.97 1.22
CA PRO A 92 -8.70 13.11 1.79
C PRO A 92 -10.16 13.17 1.32
N SER A 93 -11.08 13.52 2.21
CA SER A 93 -12.53 13.58 1.94
C SER A 93 -12.91 14.52 0.78
N THR A 94 -12.15 15.61 0.59
CA THR A 94 -12.31 16.54 -0.53
C THR A 94 -12.14 15.85 -1.88
N ILE A 95 -11.12 14.98 -1.99
CA ILE A 95 -10.83 14.22 -3.21
C ILE A 95 -11.90 13.15 -3.44
N GLN A 96 -12.33 12.46 -2.37
CA GLN A 96 -13.41 11.48 -2.47
C GLN A 96 -14.70 12.11 -3.01
N THR A 97 -15.04 13.31 -2.53
CA THR A 97 -16.24 14.05 -2.94
C THR A 97 -16.13 14.52 -4.40
N ALA A 98 -14.98 15.07 -4.80
CA ALA A 98 -14.75 15.51 -6.17
C ALA A 98 -14.85 14.35 -7.18
N GLN A 99 -14.24 13.20 -6.87
CA GLN A 99 -14.29 12.02 -7.72
C GLN A 99 -15.72 11.47 -7.84
N LYS A 100 -16.45 11.33 -6.72
CA LYS A 100 -17.85 10.86 -6.74
C LYS A 100 -18.78 11.78 -7.54
N ARG A 101 -18.57 13.10 -7.50
CA ARG A 101 -19.36 14.07 -8.30
C ARG A 101 -19.08 13.95 -9.79
N ARG A 102 -17.83 13.68 -10.18
CA ARG A 102 -17.46 13.49 -11.58
C ARG A 102 -18.22 12.33 -12.23
N PHE A 103 -18.36 11.21 -11.52
CA PHE A 103 -19.05 10.01 -12.01
C PHE A 103 -20.59 10.03 -11.87
N LYS A 104 -21.18 11.06 -11.24
CA LYS A 104 -22.65 11.24 -11.14
C LYS A 104 -23.23 12.16 -12.20
N LYS A 105 -22.39 12.80 -13.00
CA LYS A 105 -22.79 13.82 -14.00
C LYS A 105 -22.93 13.24 -15.41
N GLU A 106 -22.73 11.94 -15.57
CA GLU A 106 -23.01 11.17 -16.80
C GLU A 106 -24.27 10.34 -16.58
#